data_AF-A0A2M8C3P7-F1
#
_entry.id   AF-A0A2M8C3P7-F1
#
_cell.length_a   1.000
_cell.length_b   1.000
_cell.length_c   1.000
_cell.angle_alpha   90.00
_cell.angle_beta   90.00
_cell.angle_gamma   90.00
#
_symmetry.space_group_name_H-M   'P 1'
#
loop_
_entity.id
_entity.type
_entity.pdbx_description
1 polymer ?
#
loop_
_entity_poly.entity_id
_entity_poly.type
_entity_poly.pdbx_seq_one_letter_code
_entity_poly.pdbx_strand_id
1 'polypeptide(L)'
;MGEFFRGLFSSDDLFAPPDTSYQDALREQEAKELLKQQEKKKQAIERWLNLQAEAEANRLKEEAERKRKGEEILAKTSIGGGLKMEPRRKLTPFSWDTPRVLAPAPSGQYDTSKFTEMERLLCAAYFSKMGENAANSGDIEGSRFYGTQMDNVMQGYPTAIECKPPKDISTTADVKKIGELNQKYTKMATVYKEIMPKIEQLQEIEIKLEEGKKKREDAEQKILELDKQIEEIKARSQTADTPEQKTQEDDLLAQALALKSEAEKQHQEALESEEKLIKEKKGVEDELNAIKDKMQGGGQR
;
A
#
# COMPACT_ATOMS: atom_id res chain seq x y z
N MET A 1 -42.61 84.24 40.33
CA MET A 1 -41.88 82.97 40.10
C MET A 1 -41.55 82.87 38.62
N GLY A 2 -40.38 83.35 38.17
CA GLY A 2 -40.10 83.36 36.72
C GLY A 2 -38.66 83.63 36.29
N GLU A 3 -37.65 83.51 37.15
CA GLU A 3 -36.26 83.85 36.78
C GLU A 3 -35.21 82.82 37.20
N PHE A 4 -35.59 81.60 37.63
CA PHE A 4 -34.62 80.59 38.06
C PHE A 4 -34.22 79.56 36.98
N PHE A 5 -34.85 79.58 35.80
CA PHE A 5 -34.66 78.53 34.76
C PHE A 5 -33.98 78.99 33.47
N ARG A 6 -33.41 80.21 33.42
CA ARG A 6 -32.83 80.75 32.17
C ARG A 6 -31.32 80.54 32.00
N GLY A 7 -30.64 79.93 32.97
CA GLY A 7 -29.17 79.77 32.99
C GLY A 7 -28.62 78.37 32.71
N LEU A 8 -29.47 77.37 32.43
CA LEU A 8 -29.04 75.96 32.34
C LEU A 8 -28.92 75.40 30.92
N PHE A 9 -29.21 76.22 29.89
CA PHE A 9 -29.10 75.80 28.49
C PHE A 9 -28.52 76.94 27.63
N SER A 10 -27.27 77.31 27.89
CA SER A 10 -26.46 78.03 26.89
C SER A 10 -25.95 77.00 25.89
N SER A 11 -26.61 76.94 24.75
CA SER A 11 -26.45 75.95 23.68
C SER A 11 -25.35 76.31 22.68
N ASP A 12 -24.19 76.80 23.14
CA ASP A 12 -23.11 77.27 22.24
C ASP A 12 -21.86 76.37 22.20
N ASP A 13 -21.81 75.27 22.97
CA ASP A 13 -20.70 74.28 22.92
C ASP A 13 -21.08 72.92 22.28
N LEU A 14 -22.28 72.80 21.71
CA LEU A 14 -22.84 71.51 21.25
C LEU A 14 -22.56 71.14 19.78
N PHE A 15 -21.76 71.95 19.05
CA PHE A 15 -21.47 71.74 17.62
C PHE A 15 -19.98 71.76 17.26
N ALA A 16 -19.11 71.26 18.14
CA ALA A 16 -17.80 70.78 17.70
C ALA A 16 -17.98 69.36 17.10
N PRO A 17 -17.55 69.08 15.85
CA PRO A 17 -17.61 67.73 15.31
C PRO A 17 -16.84 66.78 16.24
N PRO A 18 -17.36 65.58 16.55
CA PRO A 18 -16.66 64.65 17.44
C PRO A 18 -15.30 64.31 16.82
N ASP A 19 -14.24 64.34 17.62
CA ASP A 19 -12.90 63.89 17.23
C ASP A 19 -12.97 62.41 16.81
N THR A 20 -13.12 62.13 15.51
CA THR A 20 -13.11 60.76 14.96
C THR A 20 -11.71 60.19 14.82
N SER A 21 -10.67 60.98 15.14
CA SER A 21 -9.26 60.61 15.00
C SER A 21 -8.91 59.30 15.72
N TYR A 22 -9.53 59.03 16.88
CA TYR A 22 -9.32 57.78 17.62
C TYR A 22 -10.00 56.56 16.97
N GLN A 23 -11.22 56.74 16.44
CA GLN A 23 -11.96 55.66 15.76
C GLN A 23 -11.38 55.35 14.37
N ASP A 24 -10.82 56.35 13.68
CA ASP A 24 -10.14 56.17 12.41
C ASP A 24 -8.76 55.50 12.62
N ALA A 25 -8.02 55.87 13.69
CA ALA A 25 -6.77 55.19 14.06
C ALA A 25 -6.97 53.71 14.43
N LEU A 26 -8.07 53.37 15.11
CA LEU A 26 -8.41 51.99 15.47
C LEU A 26 -8.74 51.15 14.23
N ARG A 27 -9.54 51.68 13.31
CA ARG A 27 -9.85 51.02 12.02
C ARG A 27 -8.60 50.82 11.16
N GLU A 28 -7.67 51.77 11.19
CA GLU A 28 -6.41 51.65 10.44
C GLU A 28 -5.48 50.58 11.06
N GLN A 29 -5.51 50.40 12.38
CA GLN A 29 -4.81 49.29 13.05
C GLN A 29 -5.43 47.93 12.70
N GLU A 30 -6.75 47.77 12.79
CA GLU A 30 -7.45 46.54 12.44
C GLU A 30 -7.24 46.16 10.96
N ALA A 31 -7.27 47.13 10.06
CA ALA A 31 -6.98 46.91 8.64
C ALA A 31 -5.54 46.44 8.40
N LYS A 32 -4.56 47.01 9.12
CA LYS A 32 -3.15 46.60 9.04
C LYS A 32 -2.92 45.20 9.60
N GLU A 33 -3.64 44.81 10.66
CA GLU A 33 -3.56 43.45 11.21
C GLU A 33 -4.19 42.40 10.28
N LEU A 34 -5.33 42.71 9.67
CA LEU A 34 -5.97 41.85 8.67
C LEU A 34 -5.05 41.61 7.46
N LEU A 35 -4.37 42.65 6.97
CA LEU A 35 -3.39 42.52 5.88
C LEU A 35 -2.21 41.63 6.29
N LYS A 36 -1.66 41.80 7.50
CA LYS A 36 -0.60 40.92 8.02
C LYS A 36 -1.06 39.48 8.18
N GLN A 37 -2.30 39.24 8.60
CA GLN A 37 -2.86 37.89 8.69
C GLN A 37 -3.02 37.26 7.30
N GLN A 38 -3.47 38.02 6.30
CA GLN A 38 -3.59 37.52 4.93
C GLN A 38 -2.22 37.20 4.31
N GLU A 39 -1.20 38.03 4.55
CA GLU A 39 0.17 37.75 4.10
C GLU A 39 0.75 36.48 4.74
N LYS A 40 0.56 36.29 6.05
CA LYS A 40 0.97 35.05 6.74
C LYS A 40 0.26 33.82 6.17
N LYS A 41 -1.04 33.92 5.86
CA LYS A 41 -1.80 32.84 5.22
C LYS A 41 -1.28 32.52 3.82
N LYS A 42 -0.97 33.54 3.01
CA LYS A 42 -0.37 33.34 1.67
C LYS A 42 1.00 32.67 1.77
N GLN A 43 1.86 33.12 2.68
CA GLN A 43 3.18 32.49 2.90
C GLN A 43 3.06 31.04 3.39
N ALA A 44 2.10 30.73 4.25
CA ALA A 44 1.85 29.35 4.69
C ALA A 44 1.38 28.44 3.54
N ILE A 45 0.49 28.95 2.67
CA ILE A 45 0.02 28.23 1.49
C ILE A 45 1.16 28.01 0.48
N GLU A 46 1.99 29.02 0.22
CA GLU A 46 3.17 28.89 -0.66
C GLU A 46 4.17 27.88 -0.11
N ARG A 47 4.43 27.88 1.21
CA ARG A 47 5.30 26.87 1.84
C ARG A 47 4.73 25.47 1.69
N TRP A 48 3.42 25.30 1.88
CA TRP A 48 2.76 23.99 1.73
C TRP A 48 2.82 23.49 0.28
N LEU A 49 2.55 24.36 -0.70
CA LEU A 49 2.66 24.02 -2.13
C LEU A 49 4.11 23.64 -2.51
N ASN A 50 5.10 24.35 -1.98
CA ASN A 50 6.51 24.03 -2.20
C ASN A 50 6.90 22.68 -1.59
N LEU A 51 6.44 22.39 -0.36
CA LEU A 51 6.68 21.09 0.28
C LEU A 51 6.01 19.94 -0.48
N GLN A 52 4.81 20.16 -1.02
CA GLN A 52 4.13 19.16 -1.83
C GLN A 52 4.87 18.91 -3.16
N ALA A 53 5.32 19.97 -3.84
CA ALA A 53 6.12 19.86 -5.05
C ALA A 53 7.48 19.18 -4.80
N GLU A 54 8.12 19.47 -3.66
CA GLU A 54 9.37 18.84 -3.25
C GLU A 54 9.18 17.34 -2.91
N ALA A 55 8.08 16.99 -2.23
CA ALA A 55 7.72 15.60 -1.95
C ALA A 55 7.45 14.81 -3.25
N GLU A 56 6.75 15.39 -4.23
CA GLU A 56 6.53 14.77 -5.53
C GLU A 56 7.85 14.63 -6.32
N ALA A 57 8.70 15.65 -6.31
CA ALA A 57 10.01 15.59 -6.95
C ALA A 57 10.92 14.51 -6.32
N ASN A 58 10.87 14.37 -4.99
CA ASN A 58 11.61 13.32 -4.28
C ASN A 58 11.05 11.93 -4.56
N ARG A 59 9.72 11.77 -4.64
CA ARG A 59 9.10 10.50 -5.04
C ARG A 59 9.52 10.07 -6.45
N LEU A 60 9.56 11.01 -7.40
CA LEU A 60 10.02 10.75 -8.76
C LEU A 60 11.51 10.39 -8.82
N LYS A 61 12.35 11.03 -8.00
CA LYS A 61 13.78 10.68 -7.87
C LYS A 61 13.96 9.29 -7.28
N GLU A 62 13.23 8.93 -6.22
CA GLU A 62 13.28 7.59 -5.63
C GLU A 62 12.82 6.51 -6.61
N GLU A 63 11.75 6.74 -7.37
CA GLU A 63 11.31 5.82 -8.42
C GLU A 63 12.37 5.67 -9.53
N ALA A 64 13.00 6.77 -9.93
CA ALA A 64 14.08 6.74 -10.92
C ALA A 64 15.31 5.98 -10.39
N GLU A 65 15.69 6.17 -9.13
CA GLU A 65 16.77 5.42 -8.50
C GLU A 65 16.43 3.94 -8.33
N ARG A 66 15.19 3.61 -7.95
CA ARG A 66 14.72 2.21 -7.88
C ARG A 66 14.75 1.55 -9.26
N LYS A 67 14.34 2.25 -10.31
CA LYS A 67 14.44 1.77 -11.70
C LYS A 67 15.91 1.58 -12.10
N ARG A 68 16.79 2.53 -11.81
CA ARG A 68 18.23 2.42 -12.13
C ARG A 68 18.90 1.29 -11.38
N LYS A 69 18.59 1.10 -10.09
CA LYS A 69 19.06 -0.04 -9.29
C LYS A 69 18.52 -1.36 -9.84
N GLY A 70 17.25 -1.40 -10.26
CA GLY A 70 16.66 -2.55 -10.94
C GLY A 70 17.37 -2.88 -12.25
N GLU A 71 17.64 -1.88 -13.10
CA GLU A 71 18.41 -2.03 -14.33
C GLU A 71 19.86 -2.46 -14.08
N GLU A 72 20.51 -1.96 -13.02
CA GLU A 72 21.86 -2.35 -12.63
C GLU A 72 21.91 -3.80 -12.12
N ILE A 73 20.90 -4.24 -11.37
CA ILE A 73 20.74 -5.65 -10.97
C ILE A 73 20.53 -6.54 -12.20
N LEU A 74 19.71 -6.11 -13.16
CA LEU A 74 19.48 -6.82 -14.42
C LEU A 74 20.74 -6.84 -15.32
N ALA A 75 21.53 -5.78 -15.31
CA ALA A 75 22.80 -5.72 -16.04
C ALA A 75 23.89 -6.58 -15.38
N LYS A 76 23.90 -6.68 -14.05
CA LYS A 76 24.82 -7.56 -13.30
C LYS A 76 24.44 -9.04 -13.41
N THR A 77 23.16 -9.36 -13.64
CA THR A 77 22.69 -10.73 -13.94
C THR A 77 22.78 -11.09 -15.43
N SER A 78 23.14 -10.15 -16.30
CA SER A 78 23.55 -10.41 -17.69
C SER A 78 24.98 -10.96 -17.73
N ILE A 79 25.14 -12.25 -17.42
CA ILE A 79 26.36 -13.00 -17.71
C ILE A 79 26.29 -13.52 -19.17
N GLY A 80 27.13 -12.93 -20.04
CA GLY A 80 27.47 -13.40 -21.39
C GLY A 80 26.41 -13.06 -22.44
N GLY A 81 26.64 -12.22 -23.46
CA GLY A 81 27.82 -12.11 -24.28
C GLY A 81 27.42 -12.20 -25.75
N GLY A 82 26.86 -11.11 -26.29
CA GLY A 82 26.87 -10.83 -27.73
C GLY A 82 25.70 -11.35 -28.57
N LEU A 83 24.51 -10.76 -28.46
CA LEU A 83 23.58 -10.67 -29.59
C LEU A 83 22.87 -9.31 -29.57
N LYS A 84 22.93 -8.62 -30.72
CA LYS A 84 22.32 -7.31 -30.96
C LYS A 84 20.81 -7.38 -30.68
N MET A 85 20.36 -6.76 -29.60
CA MET A 85 18.93 -6.56 -29.36
C MET A 85 18.39 -5.51 -30.34
N GLU A 86 17.41 -5.90 -31.16
CA GLU A 86 16.53 -4.96 -31.84
C GLU A 86 15.74 -4.12 -30.80
N PRO A 87 15.42 -2.86 -31.12
CA PRO A 87 14.78 -1.98 -30.16
C PRO A 87 13.27 -2.27 -30.06
N ARG A 88 12.79 -2.29 -28.81
CA ARG A 88 11.40 -2.04 -28.36
C ARG A 88 10.35 -3.09 -28.71
N ARG A 89 10.08 -3.97 -27.75
CA ARG A 89 8.69 -4.21 -27.32
C ARG A 89 8.56 -3.84 -25.84
N LYS A 90 7.69 -2.89 -25.54
CA LYS A 90 7.32 -2.54 -24.17
C LYS A 90 6.77 -3.79 -23.48
N LEU A 91 7.36 -4.16 -22.35
CA LEU A 91 6.85 -5.23 -21.50
C LEU A 91 5.47 -4.80 -20.98
N THR A 92 4.43 -5.49 -21.44
CA THR A 92 3.07 -5.30 -20.91
C THR A 92 2.94 -6.01 -19.56
N PRO A 93 2.27 -5.40 -18.56
CA PRO A 93 2.05 -6.01 -17.26
C PRO A 93 1.31 -7.35 -17.38
N PHE A 94 1.59 -8.25 -16.44
CA PHE A 94 0.91 -9.53 -16.30
C PHE A 94 -0.51 -9.30 -15.76
N SER A 95 -1.53 -9.97 -16.35
CA SER A 95 -2.93 -9.85 -15.94
C SER A 95 -3.52 -11.24 -15.74
N TRP A 96 -4.26 -11.43 -14.65
CA TRP A 96 -4.92 -12.69 -14.30
C TRP A 96 -6.28 -12.89 -15.00
N ASP A 97 -6.92 -11.82 -15.47
CA ASP A 97 -8.32 -11.84 -15.91
C ASP A 97 -8.53 -12.07 -17.41
N THR A 98 -7.47 -11.97 -18.22
CA THR A 98 -7.53 -12.33 -19.64
C THR A 98 -6.62 -13.53 -19.91
N PRO A 99 -7.17 -14.70 -20.27
CA PRO A 99 -6.33 -15.74 -20.85
C PRO A 99 -5.67 -15.11 -22.07
N ARG A 100 -4.34 -14.97 -22.04
CA ARG A 100 -3.60 -14.55 -23.23
C ARG A 100 -3.97 -15.55 -24.31
N VAL A 101 -4.65 -15.07 -25.35
CA VAL A 101 -4.65 -15.76 -26.64
C VAL A 101 -3.19 -15.67 -27.08
N LEU A 102 -2.43 -16.72 -26.75
CA LEU A 102 -1.07 -16.90 -27.22
C LEU A 102 -1.17 -16.76 -28.74
N ALA A 103 -0.46 -15.78 -29.31
CA ALA A 103 -0.35 -15.67 -30.75
C ALA A 103 0.03 -17.07 -31.27
N PRO A 104 -0.63 -17.57 -32.34
CA PRO A 104 -0.36 -18.90 -32.83
C PRO A 104 1.15 -19.04 -33.04
N ALA A 105 1.75 -20.02 -32.37
CA ALA A 105 3.17 -20.28 -32.49
C ALA A 105 3.51 -20.48 -33.97
N PRO A 106 4.69 -20.04 -34.43
CA PRO A 106 5.11 -20.24 -35.81
C PRO A 106 4.93 -21.70 -36.21
N SER A 107 4.50 -21.95 -37.44
CA SER A 107 4.19 -23.27 -37.97
C SER A 107 5.34 -24.25 -37.69
N GLY A 108 5.18 -25.06 -36.65
CA GLY A 108 6.08 -26.17 -36.37
C GLY A 108 6.11 -27.13 -37.55
N GLN A 109 7.22 -27.82 -37.75
CA GLN A 109 7.36 -28.79 -38.85
C GLN A 109 6.62 -30.10 -38.56
N TYR A 110 6.31 -30.39 -37.29
CA TYR A 110 5.72 -31.65 -36.86
C TYR A 110 4.26 -31.46 -36.45
N ASP A 111 3.34 -31.98 -37.26
CA ASP A 111 1.90 -31.91 -37.01
C ASP A 111 1.49 -32.85 -35.86
N THR A 112 0.88 -32.30 -34.81
CA THR A 112 0.37 -33.05 -33.65
C THR A 112 -1.16 -33.07 -33.60
N SER A 113 -1.84 -32.50 -34.60
CA SER A 113 -3.30 -32.38 -34.64
C SER A 113 -3.99 -33.75 -34.59
N LYS A 114 -3.34 -34.79 -35.13
CA LYS A 114 -3.83 -36.17 -35.19
C LYS A 114 -3.51 -37.02 -33.97
N PHE A 115 -2.78 -36.49 -32.98
CA PHE A 115 -2.46 -37.23 -31.77
C PHE A 115 -3.70 -37.38 -30.89
N THR A 116 -3.91 -38.59 -30.37
CA THR A 116 -4.86 -38.90 -29.29
C THR A 116 -4.50 -38.15 -28.00
N GLU A 117 -5.42 -38.01 -27.04
CA GLU A 117 -5.13 -37.30 -25.79
C GLU A 117 -3.94 -37.91 -25.03
N MET A 118 -3.80 -39.24 -25.10
CA MET A 118 -2.68 -39.95 -24.48
C MET A 118 -1.36 -39.68 -25.20
N GLU A 119 -1.34 -39.67 -26.53
CA GLU A 119 -0.14 -39.32 -27.30
C GLU A 119 0.29 -37.86 -27.05
N ARG A 120 -0.68 -36.95 -26.94
CA ARG A 120 -0.42 -35.55 -26.57
C ARG A 120 0.19 -35.45 -25.19
N LEU A 121 -0.35 -36.19 -24.21
CA LEU A 121 0.15 -36.20 -22.84
C LEU A 121 1.57 -36.80 -22.74
N LEU A 122 1.84 -37.89 -23.46
CA LEU A 122 3.17 -38.50 -23.53
C LEU A 122 4.19 -37.55 -24.18
N CYS A 123 3.77 -36.82 -25.20
CA CYS A 123 4.61 -35.84 -25.86
C CYS A 123 4.82 -34.56 -25.06
N ALA A 124 3.82 -34.11 -24.32
CA ALA A 124 3.96 -33.04 -23.34
C ALA A 124 4.94 -33.44 -22.23
N ALA A 125 4.86 -34.66 -21.71
CA ALA A 125 5.79 -35.18 -20.72
C ALA A 125 7.23 -35.26 -21.25
N TYR A 126 7.41 -35.64 -22.52
CA TYR A 126 8.72 -35.61 -23.19
C TYR A 126 9.33 -34.20 -23.21
N PHE A 127 8.57 -33.20 -23.65
CA PHE A 127 9.06 -31.82 -23.68
C PHE A 127 9.25 -31.22 -22.28
N SER A 128 8.41 -31.58 -21.31
CA SER A 128 8.61 -31.21 -19.91
C SER A 128 9.96 -31.70 -19.37
N LYS A 129 10.32 -32.97 -19.64
CA LYS A 129 11.62 -33.52 -19.26
C LYS A 129 12.80 -32.83 -19.96
N MET A 130 12.64 -32.46 -21.23
CA MET A 130 13.66 -31.69 -21.96
C MET A 130 13.82 -30.28 -21.37
N GLY A 131 12.71 -29.64 -20.98
CA GLY A 131 12.70 -28.34 -20.31
C GLY A 131 13.33 -28.37 -18.92
N GLU A 132 13.11 -29.45 -18.18
CA GLU A 132 13.76 -29.71 -16.88
C GLU A 132 15.27 -29.90 -17.05
N ASN A 133 15.71 -30.71 -18.01
CA ASN A 133 17.13 -30.89 -18.30
C ASN A 133 17.82 -29.57 -18.69
N ALA A 134 17.17 -28.76 -19.52
CA ALA A 134 17.66 -27.44 -19.91
C ALA A 134 17.74 -26.49 -18.71
N ALA A 135 16.73 -26.48 -17.83
CA ALA A 135 16.75 -25.70 -16.59
C ALA A 135 17.90 -26.14 -15.66
N ASN A 136 18.10 -27.45 -15.49
CA ASN A 136 19.15 -28.02 -14.65
C ASN A 136 20.57 -27.72 -15.17
N SER A 137 20.73 -27.53 -16.48
CA SER A 137 21.98 -27.10 -17.10
C SER A 137 22.15 -25.57 -17.18
N GLY A 138 21.22 -24.79 -16.64
CA GLY A 138 21.24 -23.32 -16.68
C GLY A 138 20.79 -22.69 -18.00
N ASP A 139 20.22 -23.48 -18.92
CA ASP A 139 19.68 -23.01 -20.19
C ASP A 139 18.20 -22.61 -20.04
N ILE A 140 18.00 -21.36 -19.62
CA ILE A 140 16.67 -20.79 -19.35
C ILE A 140 15.86 -20.60 -20.65
N GLU A 141 16.53 -20.30 -21.77
CA GLU A 141 15.86 -20.15 -23.07
C GLU A 141 15.44 -21.50 -23.62
N GLY A 142 16.27 -22.53 -23.50
CA GLY A 142 15.92 -23.91 -23.80
C GLY A 142 14.75 -24.40 -22.96
N SER A 143 14.73 -24.12 -21.66
CA SER A 143 13.61 -24.50 -20.78
C SER A 143 12.28 -23.86 -21.24
N ARG A 144 12.29 -22.58 -21.59
CA ARG A 144 11.12 -21.89 -22.16
C ARG A 144 10.72 -22.41 -23.53
N PHE A 145 11.69 -22.72 -24.37
CA PHE A 145 11.45 -23.28 -25.70
C PHE A 145 10.72 -24.63 -25.58
N TYR A 146 11.20 -25.54 -24.73
CA TYR A 146 10.55 -26.83 -24.51
C TYR A 146 9.18 -26.70 -23.81
N GLY A 147 9.00 -25.73 -22.89
CA GLY A 147 7.69 -25.40 -22.34
C GLY A 147 6.68 -24.97 -23.42
N THR A 148 7.13 -24.18 -24.40
CA THR A 148 6.30 -23.79 -25.55
C THR A 148 5.95 -25.00 -26.43
N GLN A 149 6.87 -25.95 -26.62
CA GLN A 149 6.56 -27.18 -27.35
C GLN A 149 5.54 -28.05 -26.59
N MET A 150 5.65 -28.14 -25.26
CA MET A 150 4.68 -28.84 -24.42
C MET A 150 3.26 -28.28 -24.60
N ASP A 151 3.11 -26.96 -24.53
CA ASP A 151 1.83 -26.28 -24.70
C ASP A 151 1.25 -26.49 -26.11
N ASN A 152 2.10 -26.43 -27.14
CA ASN A 152 1.70 -26.69 -28.52
C ASN A 152 1.13 -28.11 -28.68
N VAL A 153 1.81 -29.14 -28.17
CA VAL A 153 1.31 -30.51 -28.24
C VAL A 153 -0.03 -30.66 -27.53
N MET A 154 -0.18 -30.10 -26.32
CA MET A 154 -1.42 -30.20 -25.56
C MET A 154 -2.61 -29.58 -26.30
N GLN A 155 -2.35 -28.51 -27.06
CA GLN A 155 -3.35 -27.82 -27.88
C GLN A 155 -3.56 -28.47 -29.27
N GLY A 156 -2.79 -29.51 -29.61
CA GLY A 156 -2.80 -30.13 -30.94
C GLY A 156 -2.17 -29.24 -32.03
N TYR A 157 -1.37 -28.26 -31.63
CA TYR A 157 -0.61 -27.38 -32.52
C TYR A 157 0.72 -28.00 -32.91
N PRO A 158 1.22 -27.68 -34.10
CA PRO A 158 2.47 -28.25 -34.59
C PRO A 158 3.66 -27.83 -33.73
N THR A 159 4.63 -28.72 -33.56
CA THR A 159 5.86 -28.49 -32.81
C THR A 159 7.04 -28.23 -33.73
N ALA A 160 8.00 -27.45 -33.25
CA ALA A 160 9.25 -27.14 -33.95
C ALA A 160 10.21 -28.35 -33.98
N ILE A 161 10.07 -29.26 -33.01
CA ILE A 161 10.89 -30.48 -32.89
C ILE A 161 10.00 -31.71 -32.75
N GLU A 162 10.49 -32.83 -33.28
CA GLU A 162 9.79 -34.10 -33.20
C GLU A 162 9.71 -34.57 -31.74
N CYS A 163 8.50 -34.95 -31.32
CA CYS A 163 8.33 -35.63 -30.04
C CYS A 163 8.84 -37.08 -30.14
N LYS A 164 9.74 -37.47 -29.23
CA LYS A 164 10.20 -38.85 -29.07
C LYS A 164 9.86 -39.35 -27.67
N PRO A 165 8.58 -39.69 -27.40
CA PRO A 165 8.16 -40.05 -26.07
C PRO A 165 8.93 -41.30 -25.61
N PRO A 166 9.33 -41.38 -24.32
CA PRO A 166 10.00 -42.57 -23.81
C PRO A 166 9.11 -43.79 -24.04
N LYS A 167 9.63 -44.83 -24.71
CA LYS A 167 8.88 -46.05 -25.05
C LYS A 167 8.33 -46.76 -23.80
N ASP A 168 8.96 -46.52 -22.65
CA ASP A 168 8.64 -47.12 -21.35
C ASP A 168 7.29 -46.69 -20.75
N ILE A 169 6.66 -45.62 -21.26
CA ILE A 169 5.35 -45.17 -20.78
C ILE A 169 4.20 -45.79 -21.59
N SER A 170 4.47 -46.39 -22.76
CA SER A 170 3.41 -46.85 -23.68
C SER A 170 2.71 -48.15 -23.28
N THR A 171 3.17 -48.88 -22.25
CA THR A 171 2.51 -50.15 -21.85
C THR A 171 2.40 -50.42 -20.34
N THR A 172 2.94 -49.57 -19.47
CA THR A 172 2.75 -49.75 -18.01
C THR A 172 2.65 -48.41 -17.28
N ALA A 173 1.72 -47.56 -17.69
CA ALA A 173 1.17 -46.61 -16.74
C ALA A 173 0.49 -47.42 -15.63
N ASP A 174 1.13 -47.53 -14.47
CA ASP A 174 0.57 -48.20 -13.29
C ASP A 174 -0.68 -47.40 -12.86
N VAL A 175 -1.83 -47.76 -13.41
CA VAL A 175 -3.11 -47.04 -13.26
C VAL A 175 -3.46 -46.85 -11.79
N LYS A 176 -2.98 -47.75 -10.91
CA LYS A 176 -3.09 -47.61 -9.45
C LYS A 176 -2.29 -46.42 -8.94
N LYS A 177 -1.02 -46.27 -9.32
CA LYS A 177 -0.20 -45.10 -8.95
C LYS A 177 -0.77 -43.79 -9.48
N ILE A 178 -1.32 -43.78 -10.70
CA ILE A 178 -1.99 -42.60 -11.25
C ILE A 178 -3.26 -42.26 -10.46
N GLY A 179 -4.07 -43.27 -10.11
CA GLY A 179 -5.26 -43.09 -9.27
C GLY A 179 -4.92 -42.58 -7.86
N GLU A 180 -3.89 -43.14 -7.23
CA GLU A 180 -3.38 -42.69 -5.93
C GLU A 180 -2.85 -41.25 -5.98
N LEU A 181 -2.12 -40.89 -7.04
CA LEU A 181 -1.60 -39.54 -7.23
C LEU A 181 -2.75 -38.54 -7.44
N ASN A 182 -3.74 -38.89 -8.25
CA ASN A 182 -4.90 -38.05 -8.51
C ASN A 182 -5.76 -37.87 -7.25
N GLN A 183 -5.91 -38.91 -6.43
CA GLN A 183 -6.54 -38.80 -5.11
C GLN A 183 -5.75 -37.90 -4.15
N LYS A 184 -4.41 -37.98 -4.14
CA LYS A 184 -3.56 -37.07 -3.37
C LYS A 184 -3.74 -35.62 -3.80
N TYR A 185 -3.70 -35.34 -5.10
CA TYR A 185 -3.91 -33.99 -5.63
C TYR A 185 -5.32 -33.46 -5.33
N THR A 186 -6.35 -34.31 -5.43
CA THR A 186 -7.73 -33.93 -5.08
C THR A 186 -7.85 -33.57 -3.60
N LYS A 187 -7.24 -34.37 -2.70
CA LYS A 187 -7.18 -34.07 -1.27
C LYS A 187 -6.43 -32.77 -1.00
N MET A 188 -5.29 -32.56 -1.67
CA MET A 188 -4.52 -31.31 -1.55
C MET A 188 -5.32 -30.09 -2.02
N ALA A 189 -6.04 -30.21 -3.14
CA ALA A 189 -6.87 -29.11 -3.67
C ALA A 189 -8.01 -28.74 -2.71
N THR A 190 -8.64 -29.72 -2.06
CA THR A 190 -9.68 -29.46 -1.04
C THR A 190 -9.09 -28.74 0.18
N VAL A 191 -7.94 -29.20 0.66
CA VAL A 191 -7.21 -28.55 1.77
C VAL A 191 -6.82 -27.12 1.39
N TYR A 192 -6.31 -26.92 0.18
CA TYR A 192 -5.89 -25.60 -0.30
C TYR A 192 -7.07 -24.61 -0.33
N LYS A 193 -8.26 -25.06 -0.74
CA LYS A 193 -9.49 -24.25 -0.69
C LYS A 193 -9.89 -23.82 0.72
N GLU A 194 -9.59 -24.63 1.73
CA GLU A 194 -9.91 -24.34 3.13
C GLU A 194 -8.86 -23.46 3.81
N ILE A 195 -7.58 -23.66 3.47
CA ILE A 195 -6.44 -22.95 4.07
C ILE A 195 -6.23 -21.57 3.45
N MET A 196 -6.35 -21.41 2.14
CA MET A 196 -6.01 -20.15 1.46
C MET A 196 -6.78 -18.93 1.99
N PRO A 197 -8.11 -18.98 2.19
CA PRO A 197 -8.84 -17.85 2.77
C PRO A 197 -8.36 -17.47 4.18
N LYS A 198 -7.90 -18.45 4.97
CA LYS A 198 -7.38 -18.21 6.32
C LYS A 198 -5.99 -17.56 6.29
N ILE A 199 -5.16 -17.94 5.32
CA ILE A 199 -3.86 -17.27 5.07
C ILE A 199 -4.09 -15.83 4.62
N GLU A 200 -5.04 -15.59 3.71
CA GLU A 200 -5.41 -14.24 3.27
C GLU A 200 -5.94 -13.39 4.44
N GLN A 201 -6.79 -13.98 5.30
CA GLN A 201 -7.25 -13.33 6.53
C GLN A 201 -6.09 -12.97 7.47
N LEU A 202 -5.12 -13.86 7.68
CA LEU A 202 -3.95 -13.56 8.50
C LEU A 202 -3.13 -12.39 7.93
N GLN A 203 -2.92 -12.38 6.60
CA GLN A 203 -2.21 -11.28 5.94
C GLN A 203 -2.96 -9.94 6.12
N GLU A 204 -4.28 -9.94 5.99
CA GLU A 204 -5.10 -8.75 6.20
C GLU A 204 -5.03 -8.26 7.66
N ILE A 205 -5.09 -9.18 8.63
CA ILE A 205 -4.96 -8.87 10.05
C ILE A 205 -3.57 -8.29 10.35
N GLU A 206 -2.51 -8.84 9.76
CA GLU A 206 -1.15 -8.33 9.93
C GLU A 206 -0.99 -6.90 9.37
N ILE A 207 -1.55 -6.63 8.19
CA ILE A 207 -1.57 -5.27 7.62
C ILE A 207 -2.31 -4.31 8.55
N LYS A 208 -3.50 -4.68 9.04
CA LYS A 208 -4.28 -3.84 9.96
C LYS A 208 -3.56 -3.62 11.29
N LEU A 209 -2.81 -4.61 11.79
CA LEU A 209 -1.98 -4.46 13.00
C LEU A 209 -0.83 -3.48 12.78
N GLU A 210 -0.15 -3.55 11.64
CA GLU A 210 0.91 -2.61 11.28
C GLU A 210 0.37 -1.17 11.19
N GLU A 211 -0.78 -1.00 10.54
CA GLU A 211 -1.46 0.30 10.45
C GLU A 211 -1.93 0.82 11.82
N GLY A 212 -2.46 -0.07 12.67
CA GLY A 212 -2.86 0.24 14.05
C GLY A 212 -1.68 0.73 14.88
N LYS A 213 -0.55 0.02 14.82
CA LYS A 213 0.70 0.40 15.51
C LYS A 213 1.19 1.77 15.08
N LYS A 214 1.18 2.04 13.78
CA LYS A 214 1.58 3.36 13.27
C LYS A 214 0.67 4.47 13.77
N LYS A 215 -0.66 4.27 13.75
CA LYS A 215 -1.63 5.23 14.30
C LYS A 215 -1.40 5.48 15.80
N ARG A 216 -1.10 4.42 16.55
CA ARG A 216 -0.78 4.49 17.98
C ARG A 216 0.50 5.32 18.21
N GLU A 217 1.57 5.03 17.48
CA GLU A 217 2.84 5.77 17.57
C GLU A 217 2.67 7.24 17.18
N ASP A 218 1.93 7.53 16.09
CA ASP A 218 1.63 8.91 15.66
C ASP A 218 0.80 9.66 16.72
N ALA A 219 -0.16 9.00 17.36
CA ALA A 219 -0.96 9.58 18.45
C ALA A 219 -0.10 9.81 19.72
N GLU A 220 0.77 8.86 20.07
CA GLU A 220 1.70 8.97 21.19
C GLU A 220 2.66 10.16 21.01
N GLN A 221 3.21 10.34 19.80
CA GLN A 221 4.04 11.51 19.49
C GLN A 221 3.27 12.83 19.60
N LYS A 222 2.03 12.89 19.11
CA LYS A 222 1.17 14.08 19.26
C LYS A 222 0.89 14.41 20.72
N ILE A 223 0.63 13.40 21.56
CA ILE A 223 0.43 13.59 23.00
C ILE A 223 1.68 14.21 23.63
N LEU A 224 2.88 13.67 23.32
CA LEU A 224 4.14 14.20 23.84
C LEU A 224 4.43 15.64 23.39
N GLU A 225 4.09 15.97 22.14
CA GLU A 225 4.25 17.34 21.63
C GLU A 225 3.26 18.31 22.29
N LEU A 226 2.00 17.90 22.42
CA LEU A 226 0.97 18.69 23.10
C LEU A 226 1.30 18.88 24.58
N ASP A 227 1.87 17.88 25.25
CA ASP A 227 2.34 18.01 26.64
C ASP A 227 3.42 19.08 26.79
N LYS A 228 4.38 19.12 25.87
CA LYS A 228 5.39 20.20 25.85
C LYS A 228 4.76 21.57 25.62
N GLN A 229 3.85 21.68 24.65
CA GLN A 229 3.15 22.93 24.37
C GLN A 229 2.31 23.40 25.56
N ILE A 230 1.63 22.48 26.24
CA ILE A 230 0.83 22.78 27.45
C ILE A 230 1.72 23.32 28.57
N GLU A 231 2.89 22.71 28.81
CA GLU A 231 3.83 23.20 29.82
C GLU A 231 4.41 24.59 29.46
N GLU A 232 4.70 24.83 28.18
CA GLU A 232 5.12 26.17 27.72
C GLU A 232 4.02 27.22 27.89
N ILE A 233 2.77 26.91 27.51
CA ILE A 233 1.62 27.81 27.66
C ILE A 233 1.36 28.11 29.15
N LYS A 234 1.43 27.11 30.03
CA LYS A 234 1.31 27.32 31.48
C LYS A 234 2.41 28.24 32.00
N ALA A 235 3.66 28.07 31.55
CA ALA A 235 4.76 28.92 31.95
C ALA A 235 4.54 30.38 31.49
N ARG A 236 4.06 30.58 30.25
CA ARG A 236 3.73 31.92 29.71
C ARG A 236 2.56 32.59 30.44
N SER A 237 1.50 31.83 30.75
CA SER A 237 0.34 32.32 31.54
C SER A 237 0.76 32.80 32.93
N GLN A 238 1.74 32.14 33.56
CA GLN A 238 2.27 32.56 34.87
C GLN A 238 3.11 33.84 34.81
N THR A 239 3.74 34.12 33.67
CA THR A 239 4.56 35.33 33.44
C THR A 239 3.80 36.47 32.75
N ALA A 240 2.49 36.33 32.53
CA ALA A 240 1.70 37.34 31.84
C ALA A 240 1.48 38.57 32.73
N ASP A 241 1.87 39.75 32.23
CA ASP A 241 1.82 41.01 32.97
C ASP A 241 0.44 41.70 32.93
N THR A 242 -0.43 41.30 32.00
CA THR A 242 -1.76 41.90 31.81
C THR A 242 -2.89 40.86 31.88
N PRO A 243 -4.08 41.24 32.38
CA PRO A 243 -5.25 40.36 32.41
C PRO A 243 -5.66 39.84 31.02
N GLU A 244 -5.54 40.67 29.99
CA GLU A 244 -5.88 40.30 28.62
C GLU A 244 -4.93 39.22 28.07
N GLN A 245 -3.62 39.34 28.30
CA GLN A 245 -2.64 38.31 27.91
C GLN A 245 -2.88 37.00 28.63
N LYS A 246 -3.23 37.06 29.92
CA LYS A 246 -3.53 35.87 30.70
C LYS A 246 -4.75 35.11 30.15
N THR A 247 -5.78 35.85 29.75
CA THR A 247 -7.01 35.24 29.18
C THR A 247 -6.71 34.57 27.83
N GLN A 248 -5.86 35.18 27.00
CA GLN A 248 -5.43 34.58 25.73
C GLN A 248 -4.62 33.28 25.93
N GLU A 249 -3.71 33.25 26.90
CA GLU A 249 -2.94 32.04 27.21
C GLU A 249 -3.84 30.94 27.83
N ASP A 250 -4.84 31.32 28.64
CA ASP A 250 -5.80 30.38 29.21
C ASP A 250 -6.72 29.76 28.11
N ASP A 251 -7.11 30.53 27.10
CA ASP A 251 -7.84 30.04 25.93
C ASP A 251 -6.99 29.06 25.09
N LEU A 252 -5.71 29.38 24.89
CA LEU A 252 -4.76 28.49 24.20
C LEU A 252 -4.53 27.19 24.99
N LEU A 253 -4.46 27.28 26.32
CA LEU A 253 -4.33 26.13 27.21
C LEU A 253 -5.56 25.22 27.08
N ALA A 254 -6.77 25.79 27.07
CA ALA A 254 -8.00 25.03 26.88
C ALA A 254 -8.03 24.30 25.53
N GLN A 255 -7.60 24.96 24.45
CA GLN A 255 -7.50 24.35 23.12
C GLN A 255 -6.47 23.22 23.10
N ALA A 256 -5.28 23.42 23.67
CA ALA A 256 -4.24 22.40 23.72
C ALA A 256 -4.66 21.17 24.54
N LEU A 257 -5.35 21.37 25.67
CA LEU A 257 -5.92 20.29 26.48
C LEU A 257 -7.00 19.50 25.73
N ALA A 258 -7.86 20.18 24.97
CA ALA A 258 -8.87 19.52 24.14
C ALA A 258 -8.23 18.66 23.05
N LEU A 259 -7.20 19.18 22.36
CA LEU A 259 -6.43 18.43 21.37
C LEU A 259 -5.70 17.23 21.98
N LYS A 260 -5.18 17.37 23.20
CA LYS A 260 -4.53 16.27 23.92
C LYS A 260 -5.53 15.16 24.23
N SER A 261 -6.71 15.50 24.75
CA SER A 261 -7.76 14.52 25.04
C SER A 261 -8.21 13.76 23.80
N GLU A 262 -8.32 14.44 22.65
CA GLU A 262 -8.64 13.78 21.37
C GLU A 262 -7.51 12.84 20.91
N ALA A 263 -6.24 13.23 21.07
CA ALA A 263 -5.10 12.37 20.75
C ALA A 263 -5.01 11.15 21.69
N GLU A 264 -5.29 11.30 22.99
CA GLU A 264 -5.39 10.20 23.95
C GLU A 264 -6.51 9.22 23.59
N LYS A 265 -7.66 9.75 23.15
CA LYS A 265 -8.76 8.92 22.66
C LYS A 265 -8.36 8.12 21.42
N GLN A 266 -7.71 8.76 20.44
CA GLN A 266 -7.21 8.08 19.23
C GLN A 266 -6.17 6.99 19.57
N HIS A 267 -5.29 7.26 20.53
CA HIS A 267 -4.32 6.28 21.03
C HIS A 267 -5.03 5.07 21.69
N GLN A 268 -6.04 5.32 22.51
CA GLN A 268 -6.80 4.26 23.17
C GLN A 268 -7.63 3.43 22.18
N GLU A 269 -8.28 4.06 21.21
CA GLU A 269 -9.00 3.36 20.14
C GLU A 269 -8.06 2.49 19.30
N ALA A 270 -6.84 2.97 19.01
CA ALA A 270 -5.82 2.19 18.33
C ALA A 270 -5.43 0.95 19.15
N LEU A 271 -5.16 1.10 20.46
CA LEU A 271 -4.85 -0.02 21.36
C LEU A 271 -5.98 -1.07 21.40
N GLU A 272 -7.22 -0.65 21.58
CA GLU A 272 -8.36 -1.56 21.60
C GLU A 272 -8.54 -2.30 20.26
N SER A 273 -8.27 -1.61 19.15
CA SER A 273 -8.30 -2.23 17.81
C SER A 273 -7.18 -3.27 17.64
N GLU A 274 -5.97 -2.97 18.11
CA GLU A 274 -4.84 -3.91 18.09
C GLU A 274 -5.14 -5.15 18.94
N GLU A 275 -5.68 -5.00 20.14
CA GLU A 275 -6.04 -6.15 20.99
C GLU A 275 -7.09 -7.05 20.34
N LYS A 276 -8.10 -6.46 19.67
CA LYS A 276 -9.12 -7.23 18.93
C LYS A 276 -8.49 -8.01 17.78
N LEU A 277 -7.64 -7.36 17.00
CA LEU A 277 -6.92 -7.99 15.88
C LEU A 277 -5.97 -9.10 16.34
N ILE A 278 -5.29 -8.93 17.48
CA ILE A 278 -4.43 -9.98 18.07
C ILE A 278 -5.27 -11.20 18.47
N LYS A 279 -6.47 -11.00 19.05
CA LYS A 279 -7.38 -12.11 19.38
C LYS A 279 -7.87 -12.81 18.12
N GLU A 280 -8.23 -12.05 17.09
CA GLU A 280 -8.65 -12.60 15.80
C GLU A 280 -7.52 -13.40 15.14
N LYS A 281 -6.29 -12.87 15.11
CA LYS A 281 -5.10 -13.57 14.62
C LYS A 281 -4.93 -14.94 15.29
N LYS A 282 -4.98 -14.98 16.62
CA LYS A 282 -4.88 -16.23 17.39
C LYS A 282 -5.98 -17.22 17.01
N GLY A 283 -7.22 -16.75 16.85
CA GLY A 283 -8.33 -17.60 16.42
C GLY A 283 -8.08 -18.24 15.04
N VAL A 284 -7.58 -17.48 14.08
CA VAL A 284 -7.25 -18.01 12.74
C VAL A 284 -6.05 -18.96 12.78
N GLU A 285 -5.03 -18.68 13.59
CA GLU A 285 -3.88 -19.57 13.82
C GLU A 285 -4.31 -20.92 14.43
N ASP A 286 -5.22 -20.89 15.41
CA ASP A 286 -5.78 -22.10 16.03
C ASP A 286 -6.58 -22.94 15.02
N GLU A 287 -7.36 -22.31 14.15
CA GLU A 287 -8.08 -23.01 13.08
C GLU A 287 -7.14 -23.65 12.06
N LEU A 288 -6.06 -22.96 11.68
CA LEU A 288 -5.03 -23.51 10.79
C LEU A 288 -4.29 -24.68 11.42
N ASN A 289 -3.97 -24.60 12.72
CA ASN A 289 -3.37 -25.69 13.47
C ASN A 289 -4.33 -26.89 13.55
N ALA A 290 -5.63 -26.67 13.77
CA ALA A 290 -6.61 -27.75 13.75
C ALA A 290 -6.72 -28.44 12.38
N ILE A 291 -6.61 -27.70 11.28
CA ILE A 291 -6.56 -28.28 9.92
C ILE A 291 -5.29 -29.10 9.73
N LYS A 292 -4.13 -28.59 10.17
CA LYS A 292 -2.85 -29.30 10.14
C LYS A 292 -2.90 -30.60 10.94
N ASP A 293 -3.48 -30.58 12.13
CA ASP A 293 -3.62 -31.75 13.00
C ASP A 293 -4.55 -32.80 12.39
N LYS A 294 -5.67 -32.38 11.76
CA LYS A 294 -6.54 -33.28 11.00
C LYS A 294 -5.81 -33.96 9.84
N MET A 295 -4.93 -33.23 9.15
CA MET A 295 -4.13 -33.78 8.05
C MET A 295 -3.06 -34.76 8.54
N GLN A 296 -2.43 -34.50 9.68
CA GLN A 296 -1.39 -35.37 10.25
C GLN A 296 -1.97 -36.60 10.96
N GLY A 297 -3.10 -36.45 11.67
CA GLY A 297 -3.80 -37.54 12.37
C GLY A 297 -4.61 -38.46 11.44
N GLY A 298 -5.00 -37.98 10.25
CA GLY A 298 -5.71 -38.76 9.23
C GLY A 298 -4.84 -39.80 8.50
N GLY A 299 -3.54 -39.91 8.82
CA GLY A 299 -2.60 -40.88 8.25
C GLY A 299 -2.40 -42.17 9.07
N GLN A 300 -3.08 -42.33 10.20
CA GLN A 300 -2.95 -43.49 11.11
C GLN A 300 -4.21 -44.37 11.23
N ARG A 301 -5.00 -44.51 10.16
CA ARG A 301 -6.07 -45.53 10.11
C ARG A 301 -6.02 -46.32 8.82
#